data_AF-A0A2E0A1K0-F1
#
_entry.id   AF-A0A2E0A1K0-F1
#
_cell.length_a   1.000
_cell.length_b   1.000
_cell.length_c   1.000
_cell.angle_alpha   90.00
_cell.angle_beta   90.00
_cell.angle_gamma   90.00
#
_symmetry.space_group_name_H-M   'P 1'
#
loop_
_entity.id
_entity.type
_entity.pdbx_description
1 polymer ?
#
loop_
_entity_poly.entity_id
_entity_poly.type
_entity_poly.pdbx_seq_one_letter_code
_entity_poly.pdbx_strand_id
1 'polypeptide(L)'
;MHSTTSTESAKKRAAFAATSELATQSSDITAVAGRVSSFTGAGLPVPASLTGKSDRGVYLANLPSRQTGGELVGYTPRLQDLIEDAMPLFWHILERNLIESDRPVHLFYVNSSESLQENGRRLIDLFTRLSGTDRICLPISSCHSMLVNTFRFALPYLRGMELDDVALVYLGENANRRTMETVSKECGMAFYFHAFY
;
A
#
# COMPACT_ATOMS: atom_id res chain seq x y z
N MET A 1 30.96 -55.50 27.12
CA MET A 1 30.61 -56.94 27.15
C MET A 1 30.33 -57.31 28.60
N HIS A 2 29.09 -57.13 29.06
CA HIS A 2 27.99 -58.11 29.17
C HIS A 2 28.08 -59.02 30.41
N SER A 3 27.14 -58.82 31.36
CA SER A 3 26.37 -59.79 32.17
C SER A 3 25.45 -58.97 33.12
N THR A 4 24.14 -58.80 32.87
CA THR A 4 22.96 -59.63 33.30
C THR A 4 22.85 -59.73 34.83
N THR A 5 21.73 -59.41 35.51
CA THR A 5 20.33 -59.90 35.41
C THR A 5 19.38 -58.97 36.18
N SER A 6 18.19 -58.60 35.65
CA SER A 6 16.85 -59.24 35.84
C SER A 6 16.30 -59.07 37.27
N THR A 7 15.12 -58.49 37.52
CA THR A 7 13.74 -58.94 37.23
C THR A 7 12.80 -57.69 37.34
N GLU A 8 11.57 -57.58 36.82
CA GLU A 8 10.48 -58.54 36.66
C GLU A 8 9.35 -57.97 35.75
N SER A 9 8.98 -58.77 34.75
CA SER A 9 7.65 -59.06 34.18
C SER A 9 6.43 -58.18 34.55
N ALA A 10 5.70 -57.55 33.62
CA ALA A 10 4.87 -58.08 32.51
C ALA A 10 3.36 -58.15 32.82
N LYS A 11 2.56 -57.57 31.90
CA LYS A 11 1.16 -57.89 31.47
C LYS A 11 0.39 -56.58 31.25
N LYS A 12 -0.46 -56.41 30.24
CA LYS A 12 -0.91 -57.23 29.11
C LYS A 12 -1.73 -56.27 28.22
N ARG A 13 -1.54 -56.37 26.90
CA ARG A 13 -2.58 -56.41 25.84
C ARG A 13 -3.91 -55.67 26.09
N ALA A 14 -4.28 -54.77 25.19
CA ALA A 14 -5.27 -55.05 24.14
C ALA A 14 -5.58 -53.78 23.32
N ALA A 15 -5.41 -53.87 22.01
CA ALA A 15 -6.10 -53.03 21.04
C ALA A 15 -7.56 -53.47 20.95
N PHE A 16 -8.51 -52.55 20.74
CA PHE A 16 -9.67 -52.76 19.85
C PHE A 16 -10.42 -51.45 19.59
N ALA A 17 -10.94 -51.35 18.38
CA ALA A 17 -11.60 -50.21 17.74
C ALA A 17 -13.06 -49.99 18.19
N ALA A 18 -13.57 -48.75 17.99
CA ALA A 18 -14.88 -48.37 17.41
C ALA A 18 -15.27 -46.94 17.85
N THR A 19 -15.33 -45.95 16.96
CA THR A 19 -16.56 -45.37 16.33
C THR A 19 -17.61 -44.82 17.31
N SER A 20 -17.83 -43.50 17.37
CA SER A 20 -19.09 -42.82 16.93
C SER A 20 -19.12 -41.32 17.31
N GLU A 21 -19.56 -40.53 16.31
CA GLU A 21 -20.40 -39.30 16.37
C GLU A 21 -19.91 -38.04 17.12
N LEU A 22 -19.59 -36.96 16.39
CA LEU A 22 -20.50 -35.91 15.86
C LEU A 22 -20.93 -34.90 16.93
N ALA A 23 -20.22 -33.77 17.01
CA ALA A 23 -20.75 -32.52 17.55
C ALA A 23 -20.26 -31.35 16.68
N THR A 24 -21.18 -30.90 15.85
CA THR A 24 -21.19 -29.75 14.96
C THR A 24 -21.03 -28.43 15.71
N GLN A 25 -20.12 -27.57 15.26
CA GLN A 25 -20.15 -26.09 15.36
C GLN A 25 -19.08 -25.58 14.38
N SER A 26 -19.38 -25.39 13.09
CA SER A 26 -20.08 -24.24 12.50
C SER A 26 -19.51 -22.91 12.95
N SER A 27 -18.49 -22.44 12.25
CA SER A 27 -18.16 -21.02 12.08
C SER A 27 -17.47 -20.90 10.73
N ASP A 28 -18.30 -20.66 9.72
CA ASP A 28 -17.90 -20.33 8.36
C ASP A 28 -17.00 -19.09 8.37
N ILE A 29 -15.70 -19.29 8.22
CA ILE A 29 -14.83 -18.30 7.58
C ILE A 29 -14.49 -18.90 6.23
N THR A 30 -15.39 -18.64 5.27
CA THR A 30 -15.14 -18.89 3.86
C THR A 30 -14.00 -17.96 3.45
N ALA A 31 -12.77 -18.45 3.60
CA ALA A 31 -11.63 -17.92 2.90
C ALA A 31 -11.92 -18.09 1.41
N VAL A 32 -12.45 -17.04 0.79
CA VAL A 32 -12.53 -16.91 -0.66
C VAL A 32 -11.09 -16.85 -1.15
N ALA A 33 -10.50 -18.03 -1.35
CA ALA A 33 -9.35 -18.26 -2.19
C ALA A 33 -9.79 -18.06 -3.65
N GLY A 34 -10.19 -16.83 -3.96
CA GLY A 34 -10.37 -16.35 -5.33
C GLY A 34 -8.98 -15.97 -5.83
N ARG A 35 -8.50 -16.73 -6.81
CA ARG A 35 -7.30 -16.44 -7.61
C ARG A 35 -7.14 -14.93 -7.83
N VAL A 36 -6.16 -14.32 -7.18
CA VAL A 36 -5.66 -12.98 -7.54
C VAL A 36 -4.85 -13.16 -8.81
N SER A 37 -5.57 -13.20 -9.94
CA SER A 37 -4.99 -13.13 -11.27
C SER A 37 -4.47 -11.71 -11.50
N SER A 38 -3.21 -11.61 -11.94
CA SER A 38 -2.47 -10.41 -12.38
C SER A 38 -2.22 -9.28 -11.35
N PHE A 39 -1.13 -9.42 -10.59
CA PHE A 39 -0.47 -8.32 -9.87
C PHE A 39 0.25 -7.40 -10.88
N THR A 40 -0.43 -6.36 -11.37
CA THR A 40 0.16 -5.30 -12.22
C THR A 40 0.18 -3.93 -11.56
N GLY A 41 -0.27 -3.80 -10.31
CA GLY A 41 -0.28 -2.54 -9.57
C GLY A 41 0.90 -2.46 -8.60
N ALA A 42 1.68 -1.40 -8.68
CA ALA A 42 2.80 -1.06 -7.80
C ALA A 42 2.41 -0.74 -6.33
N GLY A 43 1.47 -1.47 -5.71
CA GLY A 43 0.98 -1.21 -4.35
C GLY A 43 -0.08 -2.21 -3.85
N LEU A 44 -0.48 -2.07 -2.58
CA LEU A 44 -1.58 -2.83 -1.97
C LEU A 44 -2.92 -2.15 -2.24
N PRO A 45 -3.99 -2.88 -2.59
CA PRO A 45 -5.30 -2.27 -2.79
C PRO A 45 -5.78 -1.56 -1.52
N VAL A 46 -6.36 -0.36 -1.68
CA VAL A 46 -6.97 0.41 -0.60
C VAL A 46 -8.43 -0.01 -0.45
N PRO A 47 -8.89 -0.36 0.77
CA PRO A 47 -10.29 -0.71 0.99
C PRO A 47 -11.25 0.40 0.57
N ALA A 48 -12.36 0.03 -0.05
CA ALA A 48 -13.40 0.97 -0.49
C ALA A 48 -13.98 1.81 0.66
N SER A 49 -13.90 1.31 1.90
CA SER A 49 -14.31 2.05 3.11
C SER A 49 -13.47 3.31 3.35
N LEU A 50 -12.19 3.30 2.95
CA LEU A 50 -11.29 4.46 3.09
C LEU A 50 -11.33 5.39 1.86
N THR A 51 -11.65 4.85 0.69
CA THR A 51 -11.67 5.62 -0.56
C THR A 51 -13.02 6.27 -0.84
N GLY A 52 -14.12 5.75 -0.26
CA GLY A 52 -15.48 6.20 -0.53
C GLY A 52 -16.00 5.88 -1.94
N LYS A 53 -15.20 5.20 -2.79
CA LYS A 53 -15.55 4.79 -4.16
C LYS A 53 -15.04 3.36 -4.41
N SER A 54 -15.94 2.45 -4.79
CA SER A 54 -15.65 1.01 -4.99
C SER A 54 -15.27 0.65 -6.43
N ASP A 55 -15.51 1.56 -7.38
CA ASP A 55 -15.31 1.38 -8.82
C ASP A 55 -13.89 1.73 -9.28
N ARG A 56 -13.04 2.28 -8.39
CA ARG A 56 -11.70 2.74 -8.74
C ARG A 56 -10.60 1.89 -8.13
N GLY A 57 -9.61 1.55 -8.95
CA GLY A 57 -8.38 0.90 -8.52
C GLY A 57 -7.46 1.89 -7.79
N VAL A 58 -7.61 1.97 -6.46
CA VAL A 58 -6.71 2.74 -5.58
C VAL A 58 -5.72 1.80 -4.91
N TYR A 59 -4.44 2.11 -5.01
CA TYR A 59 -3.34 1.29 -4.50
C TYR A 59 -2.43 2.12 -3.62
N LEU A 60 -2.06 1.59 -2.46
CA LEU A 60 -1.11 2.18 -1.55
C LEU A 60 0.29 1.62 -1.78
N ALA A 61 1.24 2.52 -2.01
CA ALA A 61 2.65 2.25 -2.16
C ALA A 61 3.43 2.78 -0.94
N ASN A 62 4.66 2.26 -0.78
CA ASN A 62 5.59 2.65 0.29
C ASN A 62 5.07 2.37 1.72
N LEU A 63 4.58 1.15 1.92
CA LEU A 63 4.24 0.68 3.26
C LEU A 63 5.51 0.28 4.04
N PRO A 64 5.57 0.59 5.34
CA PRO A 64 6.69 0.19 6.18
C PRO A 64 6.85 -1.34 6.19
N SER A 65 8.07 -1.83 5.96
CA SER A 65 8.36 -3.26 5.85
C SER A 65 8.33 -4.01 7.19
N ARG A 66 8.23 -3.31 8.33
CA ARG A 66 8.22 -3.89 9.68
C ARG A 66 6.87 -3.68 10.35
N GLN A 67 6.12 -4.77 10.53
CA GLN A 67 5.08 -4.85 11.56
C GLN A 67 5.61 -5.69 12.73
N THR A 68 5.60 -5.11 13.93
CA THR A 68 5.84 -5.85 15.16
C THR A 68 4.47 -6.02 15.82
N GLY A 69 3.85 -7.19 15.69
CA GLY A 69 2.51 -7.48 16.22
C GLY A 69 1.44 -7.48 15.14
N GLY A 70 0.56 -8.49 15.18
CA GLY A 70 -0.40 -8.86 14.13
C GLY A 70 -1.59 -7.90 13.93
N GLU A 71 -1.34 -6.60 13.91
CA GLU A 71 -2.30 -5.60 13.43
C GLU A 71 -2.39 -5.67 11.89
N LEU A 72 -3.58 -5.43 11.35
CA LEU A 72 -3.88 -5.54 9.92
C LEU A 72 -2.78 -4.91 9.04
N VAL A 73 -2.49 -5.62 7.95
CA VAL A 73 -1.62 -5.26 6.82
C VAL A 73 -1.51 -3.74 6.60
N GLY A 74 -0.36 -3.14 6.91
CA GLY A 74 0.09 -1.83 6.43
C GLY A 74 -0.68 -0.56 6.86
N TYR A 75 -1.96 -0.64 7.21
CA TYR A 75 -2.82 0.52 7.48
C TYR A 75 -2.84 0.88 8.96
N THR A 76 -1.80 1.58 9.44
CA THR A 76 -1.84 2.18 10.78
C THR A 76 -3.03 3.15 10.90
N PRO A 77 -3.63 3.37 12.10
CA PRO A 77 -4.77 4.28 12.26
C PRO A 77 -4.49 5.67 11.67
N ARG A 78 -3.30 6.22 11.95
CA ARG A 78 -2.86 7.49 11.37
C ARG A 78 -2.84 7.50 9.83
N LEU A 79 -2.49 6.39 9.20
CA LEU A 79 -2.49 6.28 7.75
C LEU A 79 -3.91 6.18 7.20
N GLN A 80 -4.82 5.53 7.92
CA GLN A 80 -6.24 5.50 7.57
C GLN A 80 -6.81 6.92 7.61
N ASP A 81 -6.59 7.67 8.69
CA ASP A 81 -7.03 9.06 8.82
C ASP A 81 -6.50 9.93 7.67
N LEU A 82 -5.20 9.82 7.34
CA LEU A 82 -4.60 10.55 6.22
C LEU A 82 -5.25 10.23 4.87
N ILE A 83 -5.65 8.98 4.65
CA ILE A 83 -6.34 8.57 3.43
C ILE A 83 -7.77 9.14 3.45
N GLU A 84 -8.51 8.93 4.54
CA GLU A 84 -9.89 9.42 4.68
C GLU A 84 -10.00 10.94 4.49
N ASP A 85 -9.03 11.71 4.99
CA ASP A 85 -8.98 13.17 4.80
C ASP A 85 -8.62 13.57 3.35
N ALA A 86 -7.72 12.82 2.70
CA ALA A 86 -7.21 13.15 1.38
C ALA A 86 -8.20 12.81 0.25
N MET A 87 -8.91 11.68 0.37
CA MET A 87 -9.70 11.12 -0.73
C MET A 87 -10.86 12.01 -1.19
N PRO A 88 -11.67 12.65 -0.31
CA PRO A 88 -12.72 13.56 -0.74
C PRO A 88 -12.20 14.72 -1.59
N LEU A 89 -11.08 15.32 -1.19
CA LEU A 89 -10.44 16.42 -1.91
C LEU A 89 -9.85 15.94 -3.23
N PHE A 90 -9.23 14.76 -3.24
CA PHE A 90 -8.75 14.12 -4.45
C PHE A 90 -9.88 13.92 -5.47
N TRP A 91 -11.02 13.37 -5.07
CA TRP A 91 -12.18 13.18 -5.95
C TRP A 91 -12.70 14.49 -6.51
N HIS A 92 -12.80 15.52 -5.66
CA HIS A 92 -13.21 16.85 -6.09
C HIS A 92 -12.28 17.42 -7.18
N ILE A 93 -10.96 17.21 -7.06
CA ILE A 93 -9.99 17.64 -8.09
C ILE A 93 -10.23 16.92 -9.40
N LEU A 94 -10.42 15.59 -9.36
CA LEU A 94 -10.62 14.83 -10.60
C LEU A 94 -11.89 15.28 -11.33
N GLU A 95 -12.99 15.44 -10.58
CA GLU A 95 -14.27 15.91 -11.11
C GLU A 95 -14.15 17.32 -11.70
N ARG A 96 -13.53 18.25 -10.96
CA ARG A 96 -13.32 19.64 -11.41
C ARG A 96 -12.48 19.74 -12.68
N ASN A 97 -11.46 18.88 -12.82
CA ASN A 97 -10.53 18.91 -13.95
C ASN A 97 -10.93 17.96 -15.09
N LEU A 98 -12.12 17.33 -15.00
CA LEU A 98 -12.63 16.36 -15.98
C LEU A 98 -11.64 15.22 -16.26
N ILE A 99 -10.90 14.79 -15.22
CA ILE A 99 -9.96 13.68 -15.34
C ILE A 99 -10.76 12.37 -15.32
N GLU A 100 -10.51 11.54 -16.33
CA GLU A 100 -11.19 10.26 -16.51
C GLU A 100 -11.17 9.39 -15.26
N SER A 101 -12.29 8.72 -15.00
CA SER A 101 -12.54 8.11 -13.71
C SER A 101 -11.93 6.73 -13.51
N ASP A 102 -11.49 6.08 -14.59
CA ASP A 102 -10.97 4.71 -14.60
C ASP A 102 -9.46 4.63 -14.37
N ARG A 103 -8.73 5.75 -14.50
CA ARG A 103 -7.29 5.84 -14.25
C ARG A 103 -6.93 5.31 -12.84
N PRO A 104 -6.09 4.28 -12.73
CA PRO A 104 -5.67 3.76 -11.44
C PRO A 104 -4.84 4.78 -10.64
N VAL A 105 -5.07 4.78 -9.33
CA VAL A 105 -4.52 5.78 -8.41
C VAL A 105 -3.51 5.11 -7.49
N HIS A 106 -2.29 5.62 -7.46
CA HIS A 106 -1.23 5.20 -6.55
C HIS A 106 -1.04 6.24 -5.45
N LEU A 107 -1.50 5.90 -4.24
CA LEU A 107 -1.20 6.65 -3.04
C LEU A 107 0.24 6.33 -2.63
N PHE A 108 1.15 7.30 -2.70
CA PHE A 108 2.50 7.12 -2.21
C PHE A 108 2.61 7.67 -0.79
N TYR A 109 2.64 6.79 0.21
CA TYR A 109 2.81 7.22 1.59
C TYR A 109 4.26 7.60 1.88
N VAL A 110 4.52 8.87 2.20
CA VAL A 110 5.85 9.30 2.67
C VAL A 110 5.91 9.14 4.18
N ASN A 111 6.63 8.12 4.63
CA ASN A 111 6.76 7.78 6.04
C ASN A 111 7.86 8.63 6.69
N SER A 112 7.48 9.59 7.53
CA SER A 112 8.42 10.47 8.24
C SER A 112 9.30 9.75 9.27
N SER A 113 8.96 8.52 9.66
CA SER A 113 9.77 7.69 10.55
C SER A 113 10.88 6.96 9.82
N GLU A 114 10.85 6.91 8.48
CA GLU A 114 11.93 6.37 7.65
C GLU A 114 12.87 7.47 7.14
N SER A 115 14.05 7.07 6.69
CA SER A 115 15.02 8.01 6.14
C SER A 115 14.53 8.62 4.83
N LEU A 116 15.04 9.81 4.51
CA LEU A 116 14.80 10.47 3.23
C LEU A 116 15.22 9.58 2.06
N GLN A 117 16.37 8.90 2.19
CA GLN A 117 16.93 8.02 1.18
C GLN A 117 16.03 6.82 0.91
N GLU A 118 15.43 6.22 1.95
CA GLU A 118 14.56 5.07 1.77
C GLU A 118 13.21 5.45 1.14
N ASN A 119 12.61 6.55 1.60
CA ASN A 119 11.43 7.11 0.93
C ASN A 119 11.74 7.46 -0.53
N GLY A 120 12.89 8.09 -0.79
CA GLY A 120 13.33 8.47 -2.12
C GLY A 120 13.54 7.27 -3.05
N ARG A 121 14.24 6.24 -2.57
CA ARG A 121 14.46 4.99 -3.30
C ARG A 121 13.14 4.32 -3.68
N ARG A 122 12.20 4.21 -2.72
CA ARG A 122 10.89 3.61 -2.98
C ARG A 122 10.01 4.46 -3.91
N LEU A 123 10.18 5.79 -3.90
CA LEU A 123 9.53 6.68 -4.85
C LEU A 123 10.04 6.44 -6.27
N ILE A 124 11.36 6.32 -6.44
CA ILE A 124 12.01 5.99 -7.72
C ILE A 124 11.52 4.62 -8.21
N ASP A 125 11.47 3.61 -7.33
CA ASP A 125 10.96 2.28 -7.66
C ASP A 125 9.48 2.32 -8.10
N LEU A 126 8.66 3.14 -7.44
CA LEU A 126 7.27 3.34 -7.85
C LEU A 126 7.21 3.93 -9.25
N PHE A 127 7.84 5.08 -9.49
CA PHE A 127 7.77 5.75 -10.79
C PHE A 127 8.39 4.94 -11.92
N THR A 128 9.42 4.14 -11.64
CA THR A 128 9.95 3.17 -12.61
C THR A 128 8.86 2.19 -13.08
N ARG A 129 7.98 1.76 -12.19
CA ARG A 129 6.84 0.87 -12.53
C ARG A 129 5.66 1.61 -13.17
N LEU A 130 5.53 2.91 -12.93
CA LEU A 130 4.50 3.75 -13.54
C LEU A 130 4.92 4.28 -14.92
N SER A 131 6.20 4.20 -15.26
CA SER A 131 6.71 4.71 -16.52
C SER A 131 6.04 4.04 -17.72
N GLY A 132 5.60 4.86 -18.68
CA GLY A 132 4.85 4.41 -19.87
C GLY A 132 3.43 3.92 -19.56
N THR A 133 2.88 4.23 -18.38
CA THR A 133 1.52 3.83 -18.00
C THR A 133 0.64 5.02 -17.65
N ASP A 134 -0.63 4.93 -18.01
CA ASP A 134 -1.62 5.95 -17.67
C ASP A 134 -2.11 5.79 -16.23
N ARG A 135 -1.57 6.59 -15.31
CA ARG A 135 -1.79 6.45 -13.87
C ARG A 135 -1.81 7.80 -13.16
N ILE A 136 -2.44 7.84 -12.00
CA ILE A 136 -2.41 9.00 -11.11
C ILE A 136 -1.55 8.68 -9.89
N CYS A 137 -0.59 9.54 -9.57
CA CYS A 137 0.18 9.49 -8.33
C CYS A 137 -0.31 10.57 -7.37
N LEU A 138 -0.70 10.16 -6.17
CA LEU A 138 -1.10 11.04 -5.07
C LEU A 138 -0.17 10.78 -3.87
N PRO A 139 0.83 11.64 -3.63
CA PRO A 139 1.64 11.52 -2.42
C PRO A 139 0.85 11.97 -1.20
N ILE A 140 0.90 11.16 -0.15
CA ILE A 140 0.27 11.43 1.14
C ILE A 140 1.32 11.39 2.25
N SER A 141 1.24 12.32 3.19
CA SER A 141 2.15 12.35 4.33
C SER A 141 1.59 13.20 5.45
N SER A 142 1.91 12.86 6.68
CA SER A 142 1.73 13.74 7.83
C SER A 142 2.84 14.79 7.99
N CYS A 143 3.88 14.77 7.13
CA CYS A 143 4.98 15.72 7.16
C CYS A 143 5.26 16.25 5.74
N HIS A 144 4.69 17.40 5.40
CA HIS A 144 4.81 17.99 4.07
C HIS A 144 6.26 18.32 3.68
N SER A 145 7.10 18.73 4.63
CA SER A 145 8.53 18.96 4.36
C SER A 145 9.25 17.68 3.94
N MET A 146 8.95 16.55 4.58
CA MET A 146 9.52 15.25 4.20
C MET A 146 9.03 14.81 2.82
N LEU A 147 7.74 15.00 2.52
CA LEU A 147 7.17 14.73 1.20
C LEU A 147 7.92 15.50 0.12
N VAL A 148 8.02 16.81 0.25
CA VAL A 148 8.69 17.65 -0.76
C VAL A 148 10.16 17.28 -0.91
N ASN A 149 10.87 17.03 0.20
CA ASN A 149 12.27 16.63 0.14
C ASN A 149 12.45 15.26 -0.53
N THR A 150 11.51 14.34 -0.34
CA THR A 150 11.51 13.02 -1.02
C THR A 150 11.44 13.18 -2.53
N PHE A 151 10.53 14.03 -3.02
CA PHE A 151 10.42 14.32 -4.46
C PHE A 151 11.65 15.05 -4.99
N ARG A 152 12.20 16.03 -4.25
CA ARG A 152 13.45 16.71 -4.64
C ARG A 152 14.62 15.74 -4.73
N PHE A 153 14.72 14.81 -3.80
CA PHE A 153 15.75 13.77 -3.79
C PHE A 153 15.61 12.83 -5.01
N ALA A 154 14.38 12.44 -5.35
CA ALA A 154 14.11 11.53 -6.46
C ALA A 154 14.24 12.20 -7.84
N LEU A 155 14.01 13.52 -7.95
CA LEU A 155 13.93 14.26 -9.21
C LEU A 155 15.05 13.96 -10.23
N PRO A 156 16.34 13.90 -9.88
CA PRO A 156 17.40 13.60 -10.85
C PRO A 156 17.23 12.26 -11.55
N TYR A 157 16.59 11.29 -10.91
CA TYR A 157 16.32 9.97 -11.44
C TYR A 157 15.02 9.92 -12.25
N LEU A 158 14.01 10.72 -11.86
CA LEU A 158 12.71 10.74 -12.51
C LEU A 158 12.73 11.43 -13.90
N ARG A 159 13.61 12.43 -14.10
CA ARG A 159 13.71 13.20 -15.35
C ARG A 159 13.97 12.37 -16.62
N GLY A 160 14.53 11.17 -16.48
CA GLY A 160 14.84 10.27 -17.60
C GLY A 160 13.76 9.22 -17.87
N MET A 161 12.64 9.25 -17.14
CA MET A 161 11.56 8.28 -17.25
C MET A 161 10.45 8.80 -18.17
N GLU A 162 9.77 7.89 -18.86
CA GLU A 162 8.56 8.21 -19.64
C GLU A 162 7.39 8.37 -18.67
N LEU A 163 7.12 9.61 -18.22
CA LEU A 163 6.09 9.92 -17.23
C LEU A 163 5.01 10.88 -17.76
N ASP A 164 4.97 11.12 -19.07
CA ASP A 164 4.05 12.09 -19.69
C ASP A 164 2.57 11.72 -19.49
N ASP A 165 2.27 10.42 -19.42
CA ASP A 165 0.93 9.90 -19.14
C ASP A 165 0.63 9.77 -17.64
N VAL A 166 1.58 10.09 -16.76
CA VAL A 166 1.38 10.07 -15.31
C VAL A 166 0.94 11.44 -14.83
N ALA A 167 -0.17 11.48 -14.09
CA ALA A 167 -0.62 12.69 -13.43
C ALA A 167 -0.17 12.73 -11.97
N LEU A 168 0.46 13.83 -11.55
CA LEU A 168 0.78 14.11 -10.16
C LEU A 168 -0.29 15.01 -9.54
N VAL A 169 -1.03 14.49 -8.57
CA VAL A 169 -2.01 15.26 -7.80
C VAL A 169 -1.44 15.58 -6.43
N TYR A 170 -1.16 16.85 -6.15
CA TYR A 170 -0.61 17.30 -4.88
C TYR A 170 -1.69 17.93 -4.00
N LEU A 171 -1.93 17.32 -2.84
CA LEU A 171 -2.75 17.86 -1.76
C LEU A 171 -1.83 18.33 -0.63
N GLY A 172 -1.79 19.63 -0.33
CA GLY A 172 -0.89 20.12 0.70
C GLY A 172 -0.74 21.62 0.76
N GLU A 173 0.33 22.07 1.41
CA GLU A 173 0.56 23.50 1.62
C GLU A 173 0.84 24.25 0.30
N ASN A 174 0.19 25.40 0.12
CA ASN A 174 0.42 26.26 -1.05
C ASN A 174 1.87 26.75 -1.16
N ALA A 175 2.59 26.90 -0.04
CA ALA A 175 4.01 27.24 -0.03
C ALA A 175 4.87 26.22 -0.80
N ASN A 176 4.46 24.96 -0.83
CA ASN A 176 5.17 23.88 -1.50
C ASN A 176 4.69 23.65 -2.93
N ARG A 177 3.56 24.24 -3.34
CA ARG A 177 2.96 24.08 -4.67
C ARG A 177 3.98 24.27 -5.79
N ARG A 178 4.68 25.41 -5.79
CA ARG A 178 5.63 25.76 -6.86
C ARG A 178 6.75 24.71 -6.98
N THR A 179 7.19 24.16 -5.85
CA THR A 179 8.22 23.11 -5.88
C THR A 179 7.68 21.83 -6.51
N MET A 180 6.49 21.39 -6.11
CA MET A 180 5.88 20.17 -6.64
C MET A 180 5.52 20.32 -8.13
N GLU A 181 5.07 21.50 -8.53
CA GLU A 181 4.82 21.85 -9.93
C GLU A 181 6.10 21.82 -10.76
N THR A 182 7.22 22.34 -10.25
CA THR A 182 8.53 22.20 -10.89
C THR A 182 8.90 20.74 -11.05
N VAL A 183 8.75 19.91 -10.02
CA VAL A 183 9.04 18.46 -10.11
C VAL A 183 8.20 17.81 -11.21
N SER A 184 6.89 18.10 -11.26
CA SER A 184 6.01 17.58 -12.30
C SER A 184 6.47 17.97 -13.69
N LYS A 185 6.74 19.26 -13.90
CA LYS A 185 7.15 19.82 -15.18
C LYS A 185 8.48 19.24 -15.67
N GLU A 186 9.45 19.09 -14.77
CA GLU A 186 10.77 18.53 -15.09
C GLU A 186 10.70 17.05 -15.48
N CYS A 187 9.64 16.35 -15.08
CA CYS A 187 9.38 14.95 -15.41
C CYS A 187 8.35 14.76 -16.53
N GLY A 188 7.84 15.82 -17.16
CA GLY A 188 6.78 15.73 -18.19
C GLY A 188 5.38 15.41 -17.66
N MET A 189 5.19 15.28 -16.34
CA MET A 189 3.92 14.88 -15.73
C MET A 189 2.89 16.01 -15.72
N ALA A 190 1.61 15.66 -15.94
CA ALA A 190 0.48 16.55 -15.66
C ALA A 190 0.40 16.87 -14.15
N PHE A 191 0.13 18.13 -13.79
CA PHE A 191 0.10 18.58 -12.39
C PHE A 191 -1.27 19.12 -11.99
N TYR A 192 -1.81 18.61 -10.88
CA TYR A 192 -3.02 19.14 -10.25
C TYR A 192 -2.77 19.43 -8.77
N PHE A 193 -3.37 20.51 -8.28
CA PHE A 193 -3.11 21.00 -6.93
C PHE A 193 -4.39 21.38 -6.20
N HIS A 194 -4.44 21.07 -4.91
CA HIS A 194 -5.39 21.62 -3.97
C HIS A 194 -4.71 21.92 -2.64
N ALA A 195 -4.95 23.11 -2.10
CA ALA A 195 -4.45 23.50 -0.79
C ALA A 195 -5.32 22.89 0.29
N PHE A 196 -4.74 22.45 1.41
CA PHE A 196 -5.56 21.98 2.53
C PHE A 196 -6.36 23.13 3.15
N TYR A 197 -5.81 24.34 3.25
CA TYR A 197 -6.48 25.60 3.60
C TYR A 197 -5.68 26.80 3.09
#